data_AF-A0A7G6T1C6-F1
#
_entry.id   AF-A0A7G6T1C6-F1
#
_cell.length_a   1.000
_cell.length_b   1.000
_cell.length_c   1.000
_cell.angle_alpha   90.00
_cell.angle_beta   90.00
_cell.angle_gamma   90.00
#
_symmetry.space_group_name_H-M   'P 1'
#
loop_
_entity.id
_entity.type
_entity.pdbx_description
1 polymer ?
#
loop_
_entity_poly.entity_id
_entity_poly.type
_entity_poly.pdbx_seq_one_letter_code
_entity_poly.pdbx_strand_id
1 'polypeptide(L)'
;MTVRDRSDPTWAKSRFAQWWTGDVWKVIPVLRSYRPDLSITMFDCPPTGLVSITNLDPASQRLDSAYVEIVGRFSSKDIDRKAYDNYWTTLSIEKSKEFSTAQHLATKFWI
;
A
#
# COMPACT_ATOMS: atom_id res chain seq x y z
N MET A 1 3.82 -0.99 -12.43
CA MET A 1 2.62 -0.96 -11.57
C MET A 1 1.48 -0.34 -12.38
N THR A 2 0.22 -0.70 -12.13
CA THR A 2 -0.95 0.00 -12.69
C THR A 2 -0.95 1.46 -12.23
N VAL A 3 -1.64 2.32 -12.98
CA VAL A 3 -1.84 3.70 -12.53
C VAL A 3 -2.63 3.71 -11.23
N ARG A 4 -2.30 4.66 -10.35
CA ARG A 4 -2.96 4.82 -9.05
C ARG A 4 -4.24 5.62 -9.18
N ASP A 5 -4.26 6.58 -10.10
CA ASP A 5 -5.41 7.40 -10.43
C ASP A 5 -5.95 6.98 -11.81
N ARG A 6 -7.26 6.76 -11.89
CA ARG A 6 -7.95 6.42 -13.14
C ARG A 6 -7.87 7.55 -14.17
N SER A 7 -7.75 8.81 -13.72
CA SER A 7 -7.69 9.98 -14.60
C SER A 7 -6.28 10.25 -15.16
N ASP A 8 -5.24 9.60 -14.64
CA ASP A 8 -3.84 9.82 -15.04
C ASP A 8 -3.59 9.28 -16.46
N PRO A 9 -3.37 10.15 -17.48
CA PRO A 9 -3.29 9.77 -18.89
C PRO A 9 -2.13 8.82 -19.23
N THR A 10 -1.17 8.63 -18.33
CA THR A 10 -0.06 7.69 -18.51
C THR A 10 -0.53 6.23 -18.59
N TRP A 11 -1.75 5.94 -18.13
CA TRP A 11 -2.34 4.61 -18.13
C TRP A 11 -2.41 3.97 -19.52
N ALA A 12 -2.65 4.77 -20.56
CA ALA A 12 -2.66 4.30 -21.95
C ALA A 12 -1.28 3.81 -22.45
N LYS A 13 -0.20 4.25 -21.79
CA LYS A 13 1.19 3.89 -22.11
C LYS A 13 1.74 2.77 -21.21
N SER A 14 0.99 2.35 -20.20
CA SER A 14 1.40 1.30 -19.27
C SER A 14 1.34 -0.08 -19.93
N ARG A 15 2.23 -1.00 -19.52
CA ARG A 15 2.14 -2.44 -19.86
C ARG A 15 0.82 -3.09 -19.41
N PHE A 16 0.10 -2.44 -18.49
CA PHE A 16 -1.20 -2.88 -17.96
C PHE A 16 -2.28 -1.82 -18.22
N ALA A 17 -2.39 -1.36 -19.48
CA ALA A 17 -3.45 -0.44 -19.88
C ALA A 17 -4.84 -1.03 -19.55
N GLN A 18 -5.79 -0.17 -19.15
CA GLN A 18 -7.15 -0.49 -18.68
C GLN A 18 -7.24 -1.15 -17.29
N TRP A 19 -6.10 -1.46 -16.65
CA TRP A 19 -6.12 -2.09 -15.33
C TRP A 19 -6.04 -1.01 -14.24
N TRP A 20 -6.99 -1.02 -13.31
CA TRP A 20 -7.03 -0.11 -12.17
C TRP A 20 -7.54 -0.85 -10.93
N THR A 21 -6.76 -0.82 -9.85
CA THR A 21 -7.06 -1.50 -8.58
C THR A 21 -7.97 -0.68 -7.67
N GLY A 22 -8.33 0.54 -8.07
CA GLY A 22 -9.00 1.50 -7.20
C GLY A 22 -8.02 2.24 -6.28
N ASP A 23 -8.58 2.97 -5.33
CA ASP A 23 -7.82 3.81 -4.38
C ASP A 23 -7.26 3.04 -3.17
N VAL A 24 -6.95 1.75 -3.34
CA VAL A 24 -6.39 0.89 -2.27
C VAL A 24 -5.05 1.39 -1.73
N TRP A 25 -4.35 2.21 -2.51
CA TRP A 25 -3.08 2.83 -2.14
C TRP A 25 -3.19 3.70 -0.87
N LYS A 26 -4.38 4.23 -0.54
CA LYS A 26 -4.63 5.02 0.67
C LYS A 26 -4.48 4.22 1.97
N VAL A 27 -4.55 2.89 1.90
CA VAL A 27 -4.45 2.00 3.07
C VAL A 27 -3.08 2.12 3.74
N ILE A 28 -2.00 2.24 2.99
CA ILE A 28 -0.64 2.30 3.55
C ILE A 28 -0.41 3.51 4.47
N PRO A 29 -0.68 4.76 4.03
CA PRO A 29 -0.56 5.91 4.92
C PRO A 29 -1.52 5.88 6.11
N VAL A 30 -2.73 5.30 5.96
CA VAL A 30 -3.64 5.06 7.09
C VAL A 30 -2.98 4.14 8.11
N LEU A 31 -2.53 2.95 7.69
CA LEU A 31 -1.93 1.98 8.60
C LEU A 31 -0.67 2.52 9.28
N ARG A 32 0.20 3.23 8.56
CA ARG A 32 1.39 3.86 9.17
C ARG A 32 1.04 4.92 10.22
N SER A 33 -0.07 5.63 10.06
CA SER A 33 -0.49 6.69 10.97
C SER A 33 -1.18 6.15 12.22
N TYR A 34 -2.10 5.20 12.06
CA TYR A 34 -2.98 4.71 13.14
C TYR A 34 -2.52 3.38 13.76
N ARG A 35 -1.65 2.65 13.05
CA ARG A 35 -1.09 1.37 13.46
C ARG A 35 0.42 1.31 13.20
N PRO A 36 1.22 2.23 13.79
CA PRO A 36 2.67 2.24 13.63
C PRO A 36 3.34 0.98 14.21
N ASP A 37 2.60 0.18 14.98
CA ASP A 37 2.98 -1.13 15.47
C ASP A 37 3.03 -2.21 14.37
N LEU A 38 2.34 -2.02 13.24
CA LEU A 38 2.32 -3.00 12.15
C LEU A 38 3.63 -3.00 11.35
N SER A 39 4.06 -4.21 11.00
CA SER A 39 5.16 -4.42 10.07
C SER A 39 4.61 -4.50 8.64
N ILE A 40 4.88 -3.48 7.82
CA ILE A 40 4.36 -3.37 6.46
C ILE A 40 5.50 -3.53 5.44
N THR A 41 5.38 -4.54 4.58
CA THR A 41 6.32 -4.80 3.48
C THR A 41 5.61 -4.68 2.14
N MET A 42 6.22 -3.96 1.19
CA MET A 42 5.71 -3.82 -0.17
C MET A 42 6.61 -4.54 -1.17
N PHE A 43 5.99 -5.25 -2.10
CA PHE A 43 6.65 -5.98 -3.16
C PHE A 43 6.25 -5.44 -4.53
N ASP A 44 7.20 -5.43 -5.45
CA ASP A 44 7.04 -5.02 -6.85
C ASP A 44 6.25 -6.02 -7.73
N CYS A 45 5.29 -6.76 -7.15
CA CYS A 45 4.51 -7.77 -7.86
C CYS A 45 3.61 -7.12 -8.94
N PRO A 46 3.87 -7.33 -10.25
CA PRO A 46 2.95 -6.85 -11.26
C PRO A 46 1.60 -7.59 -11.17
N PRO A 47 0.47 -6.95 -11.53
CA PRO A 47 0.38 -5.63 -12.17
C PRO A 47 0.36 -4.47 -11.17
N THR A 48 -0.07 -4.69 -9.94
CA THR A 48 -0.57 -3.65 -9.01
C THR A 48 0.33 -3.42 -7.80
N GLY A 49 1.27 -4.32 -7.54
CA GLY A 49 2.01 -4.45 -6.28
C GLY A 49 1.34 -5.42 -5.33
N LEU A 50 2.10 -5.89 -4.33
CA LEU A 50 1.62 -6.71 -3.22
C LEU A 50 2.09 -6.09 -1.90
N VAL A 51 1.25 -6.11 -0.88
CA VAL A 51 1.59 -5.64 0.47
C VAL A 51 1.41 -6.81 1.43
N SER A 52 2.44 -7.10 2.22
CA SER A 52 2.37 -8.02 3.36
C SER A 52 2.35 -7.22 4.66
N ILE A 53 1.44 -7.57 5.55
CA ILE A 53 1.26 -6.92 6.85
C ILE A 53 1.39 -8.00 7.92
N THR A 54 2.31 -7.80 8.86
CA THR A 54 2.55 -8.69 10.00
C THR A 54 2.56 -7.89 11.32
N ASN A 55 2.83 -8.58 12.43
CA ASN A 55 2.65 -8.06 13.79
C ASN A 55 1.20 -7.66 14.08
N LEU A 56 0.26 -8.49 13.63
CA LEU A 56 -1.17 -8.25 13.83
C LEU A 56 -1.52 -8.51 15.29
N ASP A 57 -2.15 -7.51 15.91
CA ASP A 57 -2.81 -7.63 17.21
C ASP A 57 -4.34 -7.71 17.00
N PRO A 58 -4.96 -8.88 17.21
CA PRO A 58 -6.41 -9.06 17.03
C PRO A 58 -7.25 -8.34 18.09
N ALA A 59 -6.67 -7.97 19.24
CA ALA A 59 -7.37 -7.20 20.27
C ALA A 59 -7.37 -5.69 19.98
N SER A 60 -6.57 -5.24 19.01
CA SER A 60 -6.44 -3.83 18.68
C SER A 60 -7.71 -3.28 18.01
N GLN A 61 -8.36 -2.31 18.66
CA GLN A 61 -9.51 -1.58 18.12
C GLN A 61 -9.14 -0.22 17.50
N ARG A 62 -7.85 0.12 17.36
CA ARG A 62 -7.42 1.48 16.96
C ARG A 62 -8.04 1.97 15.64
N LEU A 63 -8.12 1.09 14.64
CA LEU A 63 -8.70 1.45 13.33
C LEU A 63 -10.22 1.60 13.40
N ASP A 64 -10.88 0.79 14.22
CA ASP A 64 -12.33 0.84 14.42
C ASP A 64 -12.71 2.12 15.16
N SER A 65 -12.03 2.41 16.27
CA SER A 65 -12.25 3.62 17.05
C SER A 65 -11.97 4.90 16.26
N ALA A 66 -11.06 4.87 15.30
CA ALA A 66 -10.72 6.01 14.44
C ALA A 66 -11.42 6.00 13.07
N TYR A 67 -12.37 5.08 12.83
CA TYR A 67 -12.92 4.85 11.48
C TYR A 67 -13.49 6.11 10.83
N VAL A 68 -14.32 6.88 11.56
CA VAL A 68 -14.96 8.10 11.03
C VAL A 68 -13.90 9.16 10.69
N GLU A 69 -12.87 9.32 11.51
CA GLU A 69 -11.76 10.24 11.27
C GLU A 69 -10.96 9.81 10.03
N ILE A 70 -10.61 8.52 9.94
CA ILE A 70 -9.89 7.94 8.80
C ILE A 70 -10.67 8.18 7.52
N VAL A 71 -11.96 7.83 7.49
CA VAL A 71 -12.79 8.02 6.30
C VAL A 71 -12.91 9.51 5.98
N GLY A 72 -13.18 10.37 6.95
CA GLY A 72 -13.26 11.82 6.73
C GLY A 72 -11.98 12.39 6.11
N ARG A 73 -10.81 11.93 6.59
CA ARG A 73 -9.50 12.39 6.10
C ARG A 73 -9.10 11.83 4.74
N PHE A 74 -9.50 10.59 4.42
CA PHE A 74 -9.02 9.88 3.22
C PHE A 74 -10.08 9.69 2.12
N SER A 75 -11.36 10.01 2.38
CA SER A 75 -12.46 9.92 1.42
C SER A 75 -12.45 11.07 0.39
N SER A 76 -11.88 12.23 0.74
CA SER A 76 -11.87 13.40 -0.15
C SER A 76 -11.10 13.14 -1.45
N LYS A 77 -11.63 13.68 -2.56
CA LYS A 77 -10.97 13.71 -3.88
C LYS A 77 -9.75 14.65 -3.91
N ASP A 78 -9.67 15.59 -2.97
CA ASP A 78 -8.63 16.63 -2.90
C ASP A 78 -7.40 16.24 -2.08
N ILE A 79 -7.16 14.93 -1.98
CA ILE A 79 -5.92 14.41 -1.43
C ILE A 79 -4.76 15.01 -2.26
N ASP A 80 -3.86 15.75 -1.61
CA ASP A 80 -2.75 16.44 -2.30
C ASP A 80 -1.85 15.43 -3.01
N ARG A 81 -2.03 15.32 -4.33
CA ARG A 81 -1.33 14.36 -5.16
C ARG A 81 0.19 14.46 -5.01
N LYS A 82 0.73 15.67 -4.89
CA LYS A 82 2.18 15.87 -4.75
C LYS A 82 2.67 15.35 -3.41
N ALA A 83 1.95 15.64 -2.33
CA ALA A 83 2.28 15.10 -1.01
C ALA A 83 2.28 13.57 -1.01
N TYR A 84 1.33 12.94 -1.70
CA TYR A 84 1.30 11.48 -1.81
C TYR A 84 2.40 10.91 -2.70
N ASP A 85 2.64 11.50 -3.88
CA ASP A 85 3.72 11.03 -4.74
C ASP A 85 5.08 11.11 -4.02
N ASN A 86 5.31 12.19 -3.26
CA ASN A 86 6.48 12.31 -2.38
C ASN A 86 6.49 11.25 -1.27
N TYR A 87 5.36 11.01 -0.60
CA TYR A 87 5.27 9.94 0.39
C TYR A 87 5.64 8.58 -0.21
N TRP A 88 5.17 8.28 -1.43
CA TRP A 88 5.47 7.03 -2.12
C TRP A 88 6.93 6.86 -2.51
N THR A 89 7.71 7.93 -2.70
CA THR A 89 9.15 7.81 -2.93
C THR A 89 9.93 7.49 -1.65
N THR A 90 9.36 7.78 -0.48
CA THR A 90 9.97 7.39 0.82
C THR A 90 9.78 5.91 1.15
N LEU A 91 8.87 5.24 0.44
CA LEU A 91 8.49 3.87 0.72
C LEU A 91 9.48 2.88 0.09
N SER A 92 10.08 2.03 0.92
CA SER A 92 10.92 0.92 0.45
C SER A 92 10.05 -0.15 -0.20
N ILE A 93 10.28 -0.42 -1.48
CA ILE A 93 9.62 -1.47 -2.24
C ILE A 93 10.66 -2.54 -2.56
N GLU A 94 10.37 -3.78 -2.19
CA GLU A 94 11.25 -4.90 -2.40
C GLU A 94 10.96 -5.66 -3.68
N LYS A 95 11.98 -6.30 -4.21
CA LYS A 95 11.84 -7.13 -5.41
C LYS A 95 11.21 -8.46 -5.02
N SER A 96 9.99 -8.67 -5.46
CA SER A 96 9.24 -9.92 -5.30
C SER A 96 10.04 -11.16 -5.68
N LYS A 97 10.90 -11.07 -6.70
CA LYS A 97 11.76 -12.17 -7.17
C LYS A 97 12.74 -12.67 -6.11
N GLU A 98 13.19 -11.80 -5.21
CA GLU A 98 14.12 -12.15 -4.11
C GLU A 98 13.41 -12.99 -3.04
N PHE A 99 12.08 -13.02 -3.01
CA PHE A 99 11.25 -13.76 -2.05
C PHE A 99 10.55 -14.97 -2.66
N SER A 100 11.17 -15.59 -3.67
CA SER A 100 10.59 -16.73 -4.40
C SER A 100 10.78 -18.09 -3.72
N THR A 101 11.57 -18.16 -2.65
CA THR A 101 11.81 -19.40 -1.88
C THR A 101 11.42 -19.23 -0.42
N ALA A 102 11.12 -20.35 0.24
CA ALA A 102 10.79 -20.39 1.67
C ALA A 102 11.91 -19.80 2.53
N GLN A 103 13.18 -20.05 2.19
CA GLN A 103 14.34 -19.53 2.92
C GLN A 103 14.37 -18.00 2.91
N HIS A 104 14.12 -17.36 1.76
CA HIS A 104 14.09 -15.90 1.68
C HIS A 104 12.88 -15.31 2.39
N LEU A 105 11.71 -15.96 2.27
CA LEU A 105 10.53 -15.55 3.04
C LEU A 105 10.79 -15.63 4.55
N ALA A 106 11.46 -16.68 5.02
CA ALA A 106 11.80 -16.87 6.43
C ALA A 106 12.74 -15.79 7.00
N THR A 107 13.51 -15.07 6.16
CA THR A 107 14.33 -13.93 6.63
C THR A 107 13.50 -12.75 7.11
N LYS A 108 12.22 -12.69 6.73
CA LYS A 108 11.36 -11.53 6.90
C LYS A 108 10.01 -11.85 7.53
N PHE A 109 9.52 -13.05 7.30
CA PHE A 109 8.29 -13.58 7.83
C PHE A 109 8.62 -14.76 8.74
N TRP A 110 7.88 -14.89 9.83
CA TRP A 110 8.07 -15.93 10.83
C TRP A 110 7.37 -17.20 10.35
N ILE A 111 7.81 -17.72 9.19
CA ILE A 111 7.24 -18.89 8.50
C ILE A 111 8.31 -19.95 8.24
#